data_AF-A6HK78-F1
#
_entry.id   AF-A6HK78-F1
#
_cell.length_a   1.000
_cell.length_b   1.000
_cell.length_c   1.000
_cell.angle_alpha   90.00
_cell.angle_beta   90.00
_cell.angle_gamma   90.00
#
_symmetry.space_group_name_H-M   'P 1'
#
loop_
_entity.id
_entity.type
_entity.pdbx_description
1 polymer ?
#
loop_
_entity_poly.entity_id
_entity_poly.type
_entity_poly.pdbx_seq_one_letter_code
_entity_poly.pdbx_strand_id
1 'polypeptide(L)'
;MADGGSERADGRIVKMEVDYSATVDQRLPECEKLAKEGRLQEVIETLLSLEKQTRTASDMVSTSRILVAVVKMCYEAKEWDLLNENIMLLSKRRSQLKQAVAKMVQQCCTYVEEITDLPVKLRLIDTLRMVTEGKIYVEIERARLTKTLATIKEQNGDVKEAASILQELQVETYGSMEKKERVEFILEQMRLCLAVKDYIRTQIIS
;
A
#
# COMPACT_ATOMS: atom_id res chain seq x y z
N MET A 1 0.53 -37.75 -10.52
CA MET A 1 1.56 -36.87 -9.94
C MET A 1 0.84 -35.68 -9.35
N ALA A 2 0.86 -35.61 -8.02
CA ALA A 2 -0.01 -34.76 -7.22
C ALA A 2 0.50 -33.31 -7.15
N ASP A 3 -0.45 -32.39 -7.24
CA ASP A 3 -0.56 -31.14 -6.50
C ASP A 3 0.74 -30.33 -6.25
N GLY A 4 1.16 -29.56 -7.25
CA GLY A 4 2.17 -28.49 -7.11
C GLY A 4 1.56 -27.08 -7.06
N GLY A 5 0.23 -26.96 -6.94
CA GLY A 5 -0.49 -25.70 -7.07
C GLY A 5 -0.68 -24.94 -5.75
N SER A 6 -0.68 -25.64 -4.63
CA SER A 6 -1.10 -25.09 -3.33
C SER A 6 0.02 -24.35 -2.56
N GLU A 7 1.29 -24.73 -2.72
CA GLU A 7 2.38 -24.19 -1.88
C GLU A 7 2.84 -22.77 -2.24
N ARG A 8 2.47 -22.26 -3.43
CA ARG A 8 2.92 -20.93 -3.91
C ARG A 8 2.07 -19.77 -3.36
N ALA A 9 0.99 -20.07 -2.63
CA ALA A 9 0.01 -19.08 -2.21
C ALA A 9 0.31 -18.40 -0.86
N ASP A 10 1.18 -18.97 -0.03
CA ASP A 10 1.16 -18.74 1.42
C ASP A 10 2.20 -17.76 1.97
N GLY A 11 2.66 -16.81 1.16
CA GLY A 11 3.59 -15.76 1.63
C GLY A 11 4.97 -16.27 2.09
N ARG A 12 5.27 -17.56 1.91
CA ARG A 12 6.62 -18.12 2.08
C ARG A 12 7.54 -17.57 0.99
N ILE A 13 8.78 -17.26 1.38
CA ILE A 13 9.81 -16.79 0.46
C ILE A 13 9.97 -17.87 -0.63
N VAL A 14 9.56 -17.54 -1.85
CA VAL A 14 9.79 -18.41 -3.02
C VAL A 14 11.30 -18.58 -3.14
N LYS A 15 11.75 -19.82 -3.38
CA LYS A 15 13.18 -20.12 -3.54
C LYS A 15 13.74 -19.20 -4.63
N MET A 16 14.62 -18.29 -4.22
CA MET A 16 15.30 -17.35 -5.11
C MET A 16 16.13 -18.15 -6.12
N GLU A 17 15.90 -17.93 -7.41
CA GLU A 17 16.63 -18.64 -8.47
C GLU A 17 17.96 -17.95 -8.77
N VAL A 18 17.97 -16.61 -8.75
CA VAL A 18 19.14 -15.77 -9.00
C VAL A 18 19.11 -14.60 -8.03
N ASP A 19 20.24 -14.35 -7.37
CA ASP A 19 20.44 -13.21 -6.48
C ASP A 19 20.87 -11.97 -7.26
N TYR A 20 20.04 -10.93 -7.26
CA TYR A 20 20.34 -9.66 -7.90
C TYR A 20 20.77 -8.57 -6.90
N SER A 21 20.99 -8.91 -5.63
CA SER A 21 21.30 -7.94 -4.57
C SER A 21 22.47 -7.04 -4.93
N ALA A 22 23.57 -7.59 -5.43
CA ALA A 22 24.76 -6.82 -5.85
C ALA A 22 24.46 -5.84 -7.01
N THR A 23 23.61 -6.25 -7.95
CA THR A 23 23.21 -5.39 -9.08
C THR A 23 22.35 -4.23 -8.57
N VAL A 24 21.41 -4.52 -7.66
CA VAL A 24 20.54 -3.52 -7.06
C VAL A 24 21.33 -2.55 -6.16
N ASP A 25 22.30 -3.05 -5.40
CA ASP A 25 23.18 -2.23 -4.55
C ASP A 25 24.00 -1.23 -5.35
N GLN A 26 24.43 -1.59 -6.55
CA GLN A 26 25.14 -0.67 -7.44
C GLN A 26 24.18 0.30 -8.15
N ARG A 27 23.06 -0.21 -8.69
CA ARG A 27 22.16 0.57 -9.55
C ARG A 27 21.27 1.54 -8.78
N LEU A 28 20.85 1.22 -7.55
CA LEU A 28 19.97 2.10 -6.78
C LEU A 28 20.62 3.47 -6.48
N PRO A 29 21.86 3.56 -5.98
CA PRO A 29 22.52 4.84 -5.76
C PRO A 29 22.76 5.64 -7.06
N GLU A 30 23.05 4.96 -8.17
CA GLU A 30 23.18 5.60 -9.49
C GLU A 30 21.84 6.21 -9.93
N CYS A 31 20.75 5.46 -9.76
CA CYS A 31 19.39 5.92 -10.02
C CYS A 31 19.00 7.10 -9.12
N GLU A 32 19.38 7.09 -7.83
CA GLU A 32 19.11 8.20 -6.91
C GLU A 32 19.85 9.48 -7.33
N LYS A 33 21.07 9.38 -7.86
CA LYS A 33 21.81 10.53 -8.39
C LYS A 33 21.15 11.08 -9.66
N LEU A 34 20.82 10.22 -10.61
CA LEU A 34 20.16 10.62 -11.86
C LEU A 34 18.76 11.21 -11.62
N ALA A 35 18.03 10.71 -10.63
CA ALA A 35 16.74 11.27 -10.22
C ALA A 35 16.90 12.71 -9.70
N LYS A 36 17.95 12.98 -8.91
CA LYS A 36 18.28 14.34 -8.42
C LYS A 36 18.75 15.28 -9.53
N GLU A 37 19.29 14.73 -10.62
CA GLU A 37 19.65 15.49 -11.83
C GLU A 37 18.43 15.79 -12.73
N GLY A 38 17.21 15.40 -12.32
CA GLY A 38 15.97 15.67 -13.05
C GLY A 38 15.62 14.64 -14.12
N ARG A 39 16.35 13.52 -14.21
CA ARG A 39 16.10 12.44 -15.19
C ARG A 39 15.22 11.33 -14.62
N LEU A 40 14.13 11.70 -13.95
CA LEU A 40 13.29 10.77 -13.19
C LEU A 40 12.64 9.68 -14.08
N GLN A 41 12.16 10.05 -15.27
CA GLN A 41 11.49 9.10 -16.17
C GLN A 41 12.44 7.97 -16.62
N GLU A 42 13.66 8.32 -17.04
CA GLU A 42 14.68 7.36 -17.45
C GLU A 42 15.10 6.43 -16.31
N VAL A 43 15.16 6.97 -15.09
CA VAL A 43 15.44 6.20 -13.88
C VAL A 43 14.34 5.19 -13.61
N ILE A 44 13.07 5.60 -13.71
CA ILE A 44 11.92 4.71 -13.50
C ILE A 44 11.92 3.60 -14.56
N GLU A 45 12.17 3.91 -15.83
CA GLU A 45 12.28 2.88 -16.88
C GLU A 45 13.38 1.86 -16.57
N THR A 46 14.53 2.34 -16.10
CA THR A 46 15.66 1.49 -15.68
C THR A 46 15.27 0.60 -14.51
N LEU A 47 14.59 1.14 -13.49
CA LEU A 47 14.11 0.38 -12.34
C LEU A 47 13.02 -0.62 -12.72
N LEU A 48 12.11 -0.28 -13.63
CA LEU A 48 11.06 -1.19 -14.12
C LEU A 48 11.65 -2.35 -14.94
N SER A 49 12.74 -2.12 -15.65
CA SER A 49 13.54 -3.16 -16.32
C SER A 49 14.17 -4.11 -15.30
N LEU A 50 14.82 -3.58 -14.26
CA LEU A 50 15.41 -4.38 -13.18
C LEU A 50 14.33 -5.15 -12.41
N GLU A 51 13.20 -4.51 -12.09
CA GLU A 51 12.05 -5.13 -11.45
C GLU A 51 11.59 -6.38 -12.20
N LYS A 52 11.52 -6.29 -13.54
CA LYS A 52 11.11 -7.43 -14.37
C LYS A 52 12.07 -8.61 -14.17
N GLN A 53 13.39 -8.35 -14.17
CA GLN A 53 14.42 -9.38 -14.01
C GLN A 53 14.36 -10.03 -12.61
N THR A 54 14.33 -9.21 -11.56
CA THR A 54 14.32 -9.70 -10.17
C THR A 54 13.02 -10.44 -9.85
N ARG A 55 11.89 -9.97 -10.38
CA ARG A 55 10.60 -10.65 -10.25
C ARG A 55 10.58 -11.99 -10.95
N THR A 56 11.10 -12.07 -12.18
CA THR A 56 11.17 -13.36 -12.90
C THR A 56 12.08 -14.36 -12.22
N ALA A 57 13.12 -13.89 -11.52
CA ALA A 57 14.01 -14.73 -10.71
C ALA A 57 13.47 -15.07 -9.32
N SER A 58 12.25 -14.62 -8.98
CA SER A 58 11.65 -14.76 -7.66
C SER A 58 12.50 -14.16 -6.52
N ASP A 59 13.36 -13.19 -6.82
CA ASP A 59 14.15 -12.46 -5.83
C ASP A 59 13.27 -11.42 -5.13
N MET A 60 12.65 -11.86 -4.05
CA MET A 60 11.72 -11.04 -3.27
C MET A 60 12.42 -9.82 -2.64
N VAL A 61 13.66 -9.96 -2.18
CA VAL A 61 14.38 -8.89 -1.48
C VAL A 61 14.71 -7.77 -2.45
N SER A 62 15.32 -8.09 -3.58
CA SER A 62 15.66 -7.12 -4.61
C SER A 62 14.42 -6.47 -5.21
N THR A 63 13.39 -7.27 -5.52
CA THR A 63 12.13 -6.74 -6.07
C THR A 63 11.48 -5.76 -5.10
N SER A 64 11.43 -6.09 -3.80
CA SER A 64 10.88 -5.18 -2.77
C SER A 64 11.65 -3.86 -2.69
N ARG A 65 12.98 -3.92 -2.74
CA ARG A 65 13.84 -2.73 -2.71
C ARG A 65 13.65 -1.86 -3.95
N ILE A 66 13.52 -2.46 -5.13
CA ILE A 66 13.26 -1.73 -6.38
C ILE A 66 11.90 -1.03 -6.32
N LEU A 67 10.84 -1.74 -5.89
CA LEU A 67 9.51 -1.15 -5.75
C LEU A 67 9.52 0.05 -4.78
N VAL A 68 10.17 -0.10 -3.62
CA VAL A 68 10.33 0.98 -2.63
C VAL A 68 11.14 2.15 -3.21
N ALA A 69 12.20 1.87 -3.98
CA ALA A 69 13.01 2.92 -4.61
C ALA A 69 12.21 3.73 -5.64
N VAL A 70 11.37 3.09 -6.46
CA VAL A 70 10.51 3.78 -7.43
C VAL A 70 9.60 4.78 -6.71
N VAL A 71 8.89 4.35 -5.67
CA VAL A 71 7.99 5.25 -4.93
C VAL A 71 8.75 6.33 -4.16
N LYS A 72 9.92 6.00 -3.59
CA LYS A 72 10.79 6.98 -2.90
C LYS A 72 11.27 8.08 -3.84
N MET A 73 11.73 7.73 -5.05
CA MET A 73 12.21 8.72 -6.01
C MET A 73 11.09 9.62 -6.53
N CYS A 74 9.89 9.07 -6.77
CA CYS A 74 8.74 9.90 -7.14
C CYS A 74 8.33 10.84 -6.00
N TYR A 75 8.39 10.37 -4.75
CA TYR A 75 8.12 11.17 -3.56
C TYR A 75 9.14 12.31 -3.39
N GLU A 76 10.43 12.02 -3.47
CA GLU A 76 11.51 13.02 -3.34
C GLU A 76 11.46 14.08 -4.45
N ALA A 77 11.09 13.68 -5.67
CA ALA A 77 10.89 14.60 -6.79
C ALA A 77 9.59 15.40 -6.71
N LYS A 78 8.69 15.08 -5.76
CA LYS A 78 7.34 15.65 -5.63
C LYS A 78 6.46 15.43 -6.87
N GLU A 79 6.72 14.37 -7.62
CA GLU A 79 5.97 13.98 -8.81
C GLU A 79 4.85 13.01 -8.42
N TRP A 80 3.78 13.56 -7.83
CA TRP A 80 2.67 12.80 -7.24
C TRP A 80 1.85 12.00 -8.25
N ASP A 81 1.68 12.53 -9.46
CA ASP A 81 0.93 11.86 -10.51
C ASP A 81 1.69 10.61 -10.98
N LEU A 82 3.00 10.76 -11.19
CA LEU A 82 3.89 9.65 -11.54
C LEU A 82 4.00 8.62 -10.42
N LEU A 83 3.96 9.05 -9.15
CA LEU A 83 3.89 8.15 -8.00
C LEU A 83 2.63 7.27 -8.07
N ASN A 84 1.45 7.88 -8.25
CA ASN A 84 0.18 7.17 -8.29
C ASN A 84 0.10 6.20 -9.48
N GLU A 85 0.57 6.62 -10.66
CA GLU A 85 0.64 5.77 -11.85
C GLU A 85 1.53 4.54 -11.63
N ASN A 86 2.72 4.73 -11.06
CA ASN A 86 3.63 3.62 -10.78
C ASN A 86 3.09 2.65 -9.73
N ILE A 87 2.44 3.16 -8.67
CA ILE A 87 1.78 2.32 -7.65
C ILE A 87 0.70 1.44 -8.30
N MET A 88 -0.13 2.05 -9.16
CA MET A 88 -1.18 1.33 -9.90
C MET A 88 -0.60 0.28 -10.84
N LEU A 89 0.45 0.63 -11.59
CA LEU A 89 1.10 -0.25 -12.55
C LEU A 89 1.80 -1.44 -11.87
N LEU A 90 2.57 -1.20 -10.82
CA LEU A 90 3.33 -2.24 -10.10
C LEU A 90 2.40 -3.18 -9.33
N SER A 91 1.28 -2.67 -8.83
CA SER A 91 0.34 -3.46 -8.05
C SER A 91 -0.65 -4.29 -8.86
N LYS A 92 -0.90 -3.92 -10.12
CA LYS A 92 -1.71 -4.69 -11.09
C LYS A 92 -0.86 -5.59 -11.99
N ARG A 93 0.47 -5.52 -11.88
CA ARG A 93 1.40 -6.32 -12.67
C ARG A 93 1.19 -7.82 -12.42
N ARG A 94 1.03 -8.60 -13.49
CA ARG A 94 0.83 -10.06 -13.41
C ARG A 94 2.04 -10.73 -12.76
N SER A 95 1.79 -11.62 -11.81
CA SER A 95 2.82 -12.36 -11.07
C SER A 95 3.75 -11.48 -10.23
N GLN A 96 3.26 -10.34 -9.73
CA GLN A 96 3.98 -9.57 -8.72
C GLN A 96 4.10 -10.35 -7.41
N LEU A 97 5.25 -10.23 -6.75
CA LEU A 97 5.49 -10.86 -5.46
C LEU A 97 4.69 -10.14 -4.36
N LYS A 98 3.85 -10.89 -3.62
CA LYS A 98 2.96 -10.33 -2.58
C LYS A 98 3.71 -9.48 -1.55
N GLN A 99 4.84 -10.00 -1.04
CA GLN A 99 5.65 -9.27 -0.06
C GLN A 99 6.25 -7.97 -0.63
N ALA A 100 6.62 -7.95 -1.91
CA ALA A 100 7.16 -6.75 -2.54
C ALA A 100 6.09 -5.64 -2.66
N VAL A 101 4.85 -6.02 -3.01
CA VAL A 101 3.71 -5.09 -3.00
C VAL A 101 3.41 -4.61 -1.57
N ALA A 102 3.43 -5.50 -0.59
CA ALA A 102 3.21 -5.13 0.81
C ALA A 102 4.23 -4.09 1.30
N LYS A 103 5.52 -4.30 1.03
CA LYS A 103 6.59 -3.35 1.38
C LYS A 103 6.43 -2.00 0.69
N MET A 104 6.05 -2.00 -0.58
CA MET A 104 5.76 -0.77 -1.33
C MET A 104 4.59 0.01 -0.71
N VAL A 105 3.47 -0.68 -0.41
CA VAL A 105 2.28 -0.06 0.19
C VAL A 105 2.59 0.47 1.59
N GLN A 106 3.30 -0.27 2.43
CA GLN A 106 3.72 0.16 3.77
C GLN A 106 4.53 1.46 3.71
N GLN A 107 5.47 1.56 2.77
CA GLN A 107 6.24 2.78 2.56
C GLN A 107 5.33 3.95 2.15
N CYS A 108 4.40 3.73 1.23
CA CYS A 108 3.46 4.76 0.78
C CYS A 108 2.52 5.23 1.90
N CYS A 109 2.09 4.34 2.81
CA CYS A 109 1.32 4.72 3.98
C CYS A 109 2.08 5.69 4.89
N THR A 110 3.40 5.51 5.04
CA THR A 110 4.24 6.43 5.81
C THR A 110 4.25 7.83 5.17
N TYR A 111 4.36 7.89 3.83
CA TYR A 111 4.29 9.16 3.10
C TYR A 111 2.94 9.86 3.22
N VAL A 112 1.81 9.13 3.27
CA VAL A 112 0.48 9.71 3.51
C VAL A 112 0.42 10.45 4.86
N GLU A 113 1.12 9.96 5.88
CA GLU A 113 1.16 10.62 7.19
C GLU A 113 2.01 11.90 7.16
N GLU A 114 3.09 11.92 6.39
CA GLU A 114 4.00 13.06 6.24
C GLU A 114 3.46 14.19 5.34
N ILE A 115 2.66 13.86 4.31
CA ILE A 115 2.13 14.85 3.36
C ILE A 115 1.13 15.77 4.07
N THR A 116 1.43 17.07 4.05
CA THR A 116 0.57 18.12 4.61
C THR A 116 -0.44 18.66 3.61
N ASP A 117 -0.18 18.52 2.31
CA ASP A 117 -1.07 18.98 1.25
C ASP A 117 -2.29 18.05 1.10
N LEU A 118 -3.46 18.56 1.43
CA LEU A 118 -4.70 17.80 1.54
C LEU A 118 -5.15 17.17 0.19
N PRO A 119 -5.23 17.92 -0.93
CA PRO A 119 -5.49 17.36 -2.25
C PRO A 119 -4.56 16.20 -2.65
N VAL A 120 -3.26 16.34 -2.42
CA VAL A 120 -2.27 15.28 -2.74
C VAL A 120 -2.47 14.08 -1.84
N LYS A 121 -2.67 14.31 -0.55
CA LYS A 121 -2.94 13.26 0.45
C LYS A 121 -4.18 12.44 0.08
N LEU A 122 -5.28 13.09 -0.30
CA LEU A 122 -6.51 12.42 -0.73
C LEU A 122 -6.29 11.56 -1.97
N ARG A 123 -5.61 12.09 -3.00
CA ARG A 123 -5.31 11.33 -4.23
C ARG A 123 -4.46 10.08 -3.97
N LEU A 124 -3.46 10.19 -3.10
CA LEU A 124 -2.62 9.05 -2.72
C LEU A 124 -3.40 8.01 -1.91
N ILE A 125 -4.24 8.45 -0.96
CA ILE A 125 -5.12 7.57 -0.19
C ILE A 125 -6.07 6.80 -1.11
N ASP A 126 -6.72 7.46 -2.06
CA ASP A 126 -7.65 6.82 -2.99
C ASP A 126 -6.95 5.78 -3.86
N THR A 127 -5.75 6.12 -4.37
CA THR A 127 -4.92 5.19 -5.14
C THR A 127 -4.55 3.96 -4.32
N LEU A 128 -4.11 4.14 -3.07
CA LEU A 128 -3.74 3.03 -2.19
C LEU A 128 -4.96 2.19 -1.78
N ARG A 129 -6.13 2.80 -1.53
CA ARG A 129 -7.38 2.06 -1.25
C ARG A 129 -7.81 1.20 -2.44
N MET A 130 -7.71 1.71 -3.66
CA MET A 130 -7.99 0.94 -4.88
C MET A 130 -7.01 -0.23 -5.05
N VAL A 131 -5.73 0.02 -4.77
CA VAL A 131 -4.67 -0.98 -4.96
C VAL A 131 -4.68 -2.08 -3.90
N THR A 132 -5.11 -1.78 -2.67
CA THR A 132 -5.22 -2.73 -1.56
C THR A 132 -6.54 -3.50 -1.56
N GLU A 133 -7.46 -3.18 -2.48
CA GLU A 133 -8.74 -3.86 -2.58
C GLU A 133 -8.59 -5.35 -2.92
N GLY A 134 -9.27 -6.21 -2.14
CA GLY A 134 -9.26 -7.66 -2.33
C GLY A 134 -7.95 -8.37 -1.95
N LYS A 135 -6.96 -7.66 -1.36
CA LYS A 135 -5.66 -8.22 -1.01
C LYS A 135 -5.53 -8.44 0.51
N ILE A 136 -5.76 -9.68 0.94
CA ILE A 136 -5.71 -10.10 2.35
C ILE A 136 -4.36 -9.74 3.02
N TYR A 137 -3.25 -9.81 2.28
CA TYR A 137 -1.91 -9.57 2.81
C TYR A 137 -1.56 -8.08 3.04
N VAL A 138 -2.45 -7.15 2.69
CA VAL A 138 -2.33 -5.70 2.96
C VAL A 138 -3.62 -5.13 3.57
N GLU A 139 -4.41 -5.98 4.24
CA GLU A 139 -5.69 -5.61 4.83
C GLU A 139 -5.53 -4.59 5.98
N ILE A 140 -4.45 -4.71 6.76
CA ILE A 140 -4.13 -3.80 7.87
C ILE A 140 -3.83 -2.39 7.33
N GLU A 141 -3.03 -2.31 6.28
CA GLU A 141 -2.69 -1.04 5.63
C GLU A 141 -3.94 -0.39 5.05
N ARG A 142 -4.84 -1.17 4.42
CA ARG A 142 -6.13 -0.68 3.94
C ARG A 142 -6.99 -0.12 5.08
N ALA A 143 -7.04 -0.81 6.22
CA ALA A 143 -7.79 -0.35 7.38
C ALA A 143 -7.29 1.02 7.85
N ARG A 144 -5.97 1.16 8.05
CA ARG A 144 -5.32 2.41 8.50
C ARG A 144 -5.53 3.57 7.54
N LEU A 145 -5.42 3.33 6.23
CA LEU A 145 -5.70 4.34 5.19
C LEU A 145 -7.15 4.81 5.23
N THR A 146 -8.10 3.87 5.41
CA THR A 146 -9.53 4.20 5.46
C THR A 146 -9.89 4.97 6.74
N LYS A 147 -9.28 4.63 7.88
CA LYS A 147 -9.40 5.42 9.11
C LYS A 147 -8.89 6.86 8.90
N THR A 148 -7.74 7.01 8.26
CA THR A 148 -7.17 8.34 7.95
C THR A 148 -8.11 9.14 7.06
N LEU A 149 -8.70 8.51 6.03
CA LEU A 149 -9.68 9.15 5.16
C LEU A 149 -10.94 9.58 5.92
N ALA A 150 -11.47 8.71 6.78
CA ALA A 150 -12.65 9.01 7.60
C ALA A 150 -12.39 10.20 8.53
N THR A 151 -11.22 10.26 9.18
CA THR A 151 -10.81 11.39 10.03
C THR A 151 -10.75 12.69 9.25
N ILE A 152 -10.19 12.68 8.04
CA ILE A 152 -10.12 13.87 7.17
C ILE A 152 -11.54 14.35 6.81
N LYS A 153 -12.43 13.43 6.42
CA LYS A 153 -13.82 13.74 6.07
C LYS A 153 -14.59 14.29 7.26
N GLU A 154 -14.40 13.72 8.44
CA GLU A 154 -15.01 14.22 9.67
C GLU A 154 -14.55 15.65 10.01
N GLN A 155 -13.24 15.93 9.88
CA GLN A 155 -12.68 17.27 10.10
C GLN A 155 -13.25 18.32 9.13
N ASN A 156 -13.61 17.90 7.91
CA ASN A 156 -14.27 18.75 6.91
C ASN A 156 -15.78 18.95 7.18
N GLY A 157 -16.34 18.28 8.21
CA GLY A 157 -17.76 18.33 8.56
C GLY A 157 -18.62 17.25 7.89
N ASP A 158 -18.03 16.39 7.05
CA ASP A 158 -18.71 15.32 6.32
C ASP A 158 -18.85 14.04 7.17
N VAL A 159 -19.39 14.18 8.39
CA VAL A 159 -19.50 13.08 9.38
C VAL A 159 -20.28 11.88 8.83
N LYS A 160 -21.29 12.13 7.98
CA LYS A 160 -22.08 11.05 7.34
C LYS A 160 -21.25 10.21 6.39
N GLU A 161 -20.41 10.85 5.59
CA GLU A 161 -19.53 10.17 4.64
C GLU A 161 -18.41 9.43 5.38
N ALA A 162 -17.82 10.06 6.40
CA ALA A 162 -16.84 9.44 7.29
C ALA A 162 -17.38 8.16 7.93
N ALA A 163 -18.61 8.20 8.46
CA ALA A 163 -19.26 7.03 9.04
C ALA A 163 -19.49 5.92 8.00
N SER A 164 -19.94 6.26 6.78
CA SER A 164 -20.15 5.27 5.71
C SER A 164 -18.83 4.60 5.30
N ILE A 165 -17.77 5.39 5.09
CA ILE A 165 -16.45 4.90 4.68
C ILE A 165 -15.87 3.95 5.73
N LEU A 166 -15.96 4.31 7.01
CA LEU A 166 -15.39 3.48 8.07
C LEU A 166 -16.19 2.19 8.28
N GLN A 167 -17.50 2.20 8.03
CA GLN A 167 -18.37 1.02 8.13
C GLN A 167 -18.19 0.01 6.99
N GLU A 168 -17.65 0.41 5.83
CA GLU A 168 -17.34 -0.52 4.73
C GLU A 168 -16.30 -1.58 5.15
N LEU A 169 -15.52 -1.31 6.21
CA LEU A 169 -14.53 -2.23 6.73
C LEU A 169 -15.09 -3.12 7.83
N GLN A 170 -15.22 -4.41 7.55
CA GLN A 170 -15.53 -5.41 8.57
C GLN A 170 -14.26 -5.82 9.33
N VAL A 171 -13.74 -4.91 10.17
CA VAL A 171 -12.48 -5.11 10.92
C VAL A 171 -12.47 -6.34 11.84
N GLU A 172 -13.66 -6.80 12.25
CA GLU A 172 -13.89 -8.04 12.98
C GLU A 172 -13.32 -9.27 12.28
N THR A 173 -13.30 -9.25 10.94
CA THR A 173 -12.86 -10.37 10.10
C THR A 173 -11.36 -10.38 9.85
N TYR A 174 -10.63 -9.32 10.26
CA TYR A 174 -9.19 -9.22 10.04
C TYR A 174 -8.43 -10.07 11.06
N GLY A 175 -8.03 -11.25 10.61
CA GLY A 175 -7.27 -12.22 11.42
C GLY A 175 -5.86 -11.74 11.76
N SER A 176 -5.27 -10.88 10.92
CA SER A 176 -3.90 -10.39 11.10
C SER A 176 -3.77 -9.16 12.00
N MET A 177 -4.88 -8.46 12.29
CA MET A 177 -4.89 -7.23 13.09
C MET A 177 -4.82 -7.53 14.58
N GLU A 178 -3.97 -6.78 15.31
CA GLU A 178 -3.84 -6.88 16.76
C GLU A 178 -5.19 -6.64 17.45
N LYS A 179 -5.48 -7.42 18.50
CA LYS A 179 -6.74 -7.30 19.26
C LYS A 179 -7.00 -5.87 19.75
N LYS A 180 -5.96 -5.16 20.20
CA LYS A 180 -6.09 -3.78 20.68
C LYS A 180 -6.48 -2.83 19.56
N GLU A 181 -5.75 -2.86 18.44
CA GLU A 181 -6.04 -2.04 17.25
C GLU A 181 -7.44 -2.32 16.70
N ARG A 182 -7.87 -3.59 16.70
CA ARG A 182 -9.22 -3.99 16.29
C ARG A 182 -10.30 -3.35 17.16
N VAL A 183 -10.16 -3.43 18.48
CA VAL A 183 -11.12 -2.83 19.41
C VAL A 183 -11.15 -1.31 19.25
N GLU A 184 -10.01 -0.66 19.05
CA GLU A 184 -9.95 0.78 18.78
C GLU A 184 -10.70 1.16 17.49
N PHE A 185 -10.61 0.34 16.44
CA PHE A 185 -11.38 0.53 15.21
C PHE A 185 -12.90 0.39 15.42
N ILE A 186 -13.32 -0.64 16.15
CA ILE A 186 -14.74 -0.90 16.46
C ILE A 186 -15.33 0.27 17.25
N LEU A 187 -14.62 0.75 18.27
CA LEU A 187 -15.04 1.92 19.06
C LEU A 187 -15.15 3.18 18.20
N GLU A 188 -14.23 3.38 17.26
CA GLU A 188 -14.27 4.52 16.34
C GLU A 188 -15.48 4.46 15.39
N GLN A 189 -15.81 3.27 14.87
CA GLN A 189 -17.03 3.05 14.10
C GLN A 189 -18.28 3.38 14.92
N MET A 190 -18.39 2.89 16.15
CA MET A 190 -19.51 3.19 17.05
C MET A 190 -19.63 4.70 17.31
N ARG A 191 -18.52 5.39 17.56
CA ARG A 191 -18.48 6.84 17.80
C ARG A 191 -19.04 7.62 16.60
N LEU A 192 -18.60 7.30 15.38
CA LEU A 192 -19.09 7.94 14.17
C LEU A 192 -20.58 7.63 13.90
N CYS A 193 -21.04 6.40 14.16
CA CYS A 193 -22.47 6.06 14.05
C CYS A 193 -23.33 6.89 14.99
N LEU A 194 -22.90 7.04 16.25
CA LEU A 194 -23.60 7.83 17.25
C LEU A 194 -23.65 9.31 16.87
N ALA A 195 -22.57 9.86 16.28
CA ALA A 195 -22.54 11.23 15.77
C ALA A 195 -23.57 11.47 14.66
N VAL A 196 -23.85 10.45 13.83
CA VAL A 196 -24.88 10.48 12.78
C VAL A 196 -26.27 10.09 13.31
N LYS A 197 -26.39 9.75 14.60
CA LYS A 197 -27.61 9.25 15.27
C LYS A 197 -28.13 7.93 14.70
N ASP A 198 -27.23 7.09 14.20
CA ASP A 198 -27.58 5.75 13.72
C ASP A 198 -27.44 4.70 14.83
N TYR A 199 -28.45 4.64 15.69
CA TYR A 199 -28.46 3.74 16.84
C TYR A 199 -28.61 2.27 16.44
N ILE A 200 -29.28 1.99 15.31
CA ILE A 200 -29.49 0.61 14.83
C ILE A 200 -28.14 0.01 14.42
N ARG A 201 -27.36 0.73 13.59
CA ARG A 201 -26.03 0.26 13.16
C ARG A 201 -25.07 0.16 14.34
N THR A 202 -25.14 1.08 15.30
CA THR A 202 -24.28 1.05 16.51
C THR A 202 -24.45 -0.25 17.31
N GLN A 203 -25.65 -0.83 17.35
CA GLN A 203 -25.92 -2.08 18.07
C GLN A 203 -25.46 -3.34 17.34
N ILE A 204 -25.18 -3.24 16.04
CA ILE A 204 -24.83 -4.37 15.16
C ILE A 204 -23.31 -4.52 15.01
N ILE A 205 -22.56 -3.44 15.19
CA ILE A 205 -21.09 -3.44 15.16
C ILE A 205 -20.55 -4.35 16.30
N SER A 206 -19.68 -5.30 15.97
CA SER A 206 -19.12 -6.32 16.87
C SER A 206 -17.60 -6.38 16.83
#